data_AF-A0A939YND7-F1
#
_entry.id   AF-A0A939YND7-F1
#
_cell.length_a   1.000
_cell.length_b   1.000
_cell.length_c   1.000
_cell.angle_alpha   90.00
_cell.angle_beta   90.00
_cell.angle_gamma   90.00
#
_symmetry.space_group_name_H-M   'P 1'
#
loop_
_entity.id
_entity.type
_entity.pdbx_description
1 polymer ?
#
loop_
_entity_poly.entity_id
_entity_poly.type
_entity_poly.pdbx_seq_one_letter_code
_entity_poly.pdbx_strand_id
1 'polypeptide(L)'
;MRSTSLVKRAAVSALVLALLTATFSLYSCSGYDPNRKEDETIDTAQNGGSFNNVAETQPAAPIDGDYISIGGGRDQVREINGVSVDVGAFARRSYELCYLLGQTSFASPSEISLDSAVLFAFCHLYYDELWTIPRNGNLLCTASADQITEKLAEYFGDAKFDVLLSSYYSSHTEKFEMFAPTQYGMNLFYNVDSAETDANSDNFMIYTSFYKDSSKKDLLGRTVLSLKISDGAATIVSLSSEY
;
A
#
# COMPACT_ATOMS: atom_id res chain seq x y z
N MET A 1 -33.97 10.06 -53.93
CA MET A 1 -33.03 10.97 -53.24
C MET A 1 -32.59 10.30 -51.94
N ARG A 2 -31.29 10.41 -51.64
CA ARG A 2 -30.51 9.55 -50.74
C ARG A 2 -30.75 9.82 -49.25
N SER A 3 -30.72 8.72 -48.50
CA SER A 3 -30.47 8.60 -47.06
C SER A 3 -28.99 8.88 -46.74
N THR A 4 -28.70 9.72 -45.74
CA THR A 4 -27.39 9.80 -45.04
C THR A 4 -27.51 10.61 -43.73
N SER A 5 -27.64 9.94 -42.58
CA SER A 5 -27.25 10.55 -41.29
C SER A 5 -26.92 9.52 -40.19
N LEU A 6 -26.30 8.40 -40.56
CA LEU A 6 -25.99 7.31 -39.63
C LEU A 6 -24.59 6.72 -39.86
N VAL A 7 -23.59 7.56 -40.10
CA VAL A 7 -22.17 7.14 -40.17
C VAL A 7 -21.25 8.27 -39.71
N LYS A 8 -21.22 8.62 -38.41
CA LYS A 8 -20.12 9.44 -37.84
C LYS A 8 -19.75 9.14 -36.37
N ARG A 9 -20.28 8.07 -35.75
CA ARG A 9 -19.96 7.75 -34.33
C ARG A 9 -19.32 6.36 -34.09
N ALA A 10 -18.80 5.71 -35.12
CA ALA A 10 -18.20 4.38 -35.01
C ALA A 10 -16.69 4.32 -35.34
N ALA A 11 -15.97 5.46 -35.33
CA ALA A 11 -14.58 5.52 -35.80
C ALA A 11 -13.54 5.94 -34.74
N VAL A 12 -13.89 5.99 -33.45
CA VAL A 12 -12.92 6.36 -32.38
C VAL A 12 -12.66 5.22 -31.38
N SER A 13 -13.46 4.15 -31.37
CA SER A 13 -13.32 3.05 -30.40
C SER A 13 -12.48 1.85 -30.87
N ALA A 14 -11.68 1.97 -31.93
CA ALA A 14 -10.88 0.85 -32.46
C ALA A 14 -9.37 1.14 -32.58
N LEU A 15 -8.85 2.24 -32.02
CA LEU A 15 -7.44 2.63 -32.15
C LEU A 15 -6.64 2.60 -30.84
N VAL A 16 -7.22 2.17 -29.71
CA VAL A 16 -6.48 2.05 -28.44
C VAL A 16 -6.17 0.58 -28.08
N LEU A 17 -6.73 -0.39 -28.82
CA LEU A 17 -6.57 -1.82 -28.52
C LEU A 17 -5.54 -2.55 -29.39
N ALA A 18 -4.63 -1.83 -30.07
CA ALA A 18 -3.66 -2.43 -31.00
C ALA A 18 -2.20 -1.98 -30.80
N LEU A 19 -1.82 -1.54 -29.60
CA LEU A 19 -0.44 -1.11 -29.29
C LEU A 19 0.11 -1.69 -27.97
N LEU A 20 -0.33 -2.91 -27.61
CA LEU A 20 0.20 -3.67 -26.48
C LEU A 20 0.58 -5.10 -26.89
N THR A 21 1.33 -5.22 -27.99
CA THR A 21 2.08 -6.43 -28.34
C THR A 21 3.43 -6.05 -28.93
N ALA A 22 4.42 -5.87 -28.05
CA ALA A 22 5.84 -6.14 -28.24
C ALA A 22 6.66 -5.24 -27.30
N THR A 23 7.19 -5.80 -26.23
CA THR A 23 8.60 -6.22 -26.19
C THR A 23 8.88 -6.83 -24.83
N PHE A 24 9.03 -8.15 -24.80
CA PHE A 24 9.93 -8.81 -23.85
C PHE A 24 11.33 -8.27 -24.11
N SER A 25 11.99 -7.75 -23.09
CA SER A 25 13.45 -7.69 -23.05
C SER A 25 13.91 -8.04 -21.65
N LEU A 26 14.67 -9.13 -21.62
CA LEU A 26 15.39 -9.69 -20.49
C LEU A 26 16.26 -8.61 -19.84
N TYR A 27 16.14 -8.45 -18.53
CA TYR A 27 17.28 -8.10 -17.69
C TYR A 27 17.35 -9.10 -16.55
N SER A 28 18.23 -10.08 -16.73
CA SER A 28 18.89 -10.82 -15.67
C SER A 28 20.16 -10.08 -15.26
N CYS A 29 20.61 -10.35 -14.03
CA CYS A 29 21.90 -10.03 -13.40
C CYS A 29 22.04 -8.60 -12.83
N SER A 30 22.64 -8.39 -11.65
CA SER A 30 23.32 -9.32 -10.73
C SER A 30 23.53 -8.67 -9.36
N GLY A 31 23.50 -9.49 -8.30
CA GLY A 31 24.01 -9.13 -6.98
C GLY A 31 24.02 -10.28 -5.98
N TYR A 32 24.21 -11.52 -6.43
CA TYR A 32 24.46 -12.66 -5.54
C TYR A 32 25.78 -13.29 -5.97
N ASP A 33 26.82 -13.12 -5.15
CA ASP A 33 28.11 -13.79 -5.30
C ASP A 33 28.13 -15.01 -4.36
N PRO A 34 28.07 -16.24 -4.88
CA PRO A 34 28.09 -17.46 -4.07
C PRO A 34 29.48 -17.79 -3.49
N ASN A 35 30.51 -16.93 -3.64
CA ASN A 35 31.87 -17.18 -3.15
C ASN A 35 32.32 -16.28 -1.99
N ARG A 36 31.40 -15.56 -1.32
CA ARG A 36 31.78 -14.81 -0.11
C ARG A 36 32.07 -15.79 1.03
N LYS A 37 33.35 -16.08 1.23
CA LYS A 37 33.87 -16.91 2.33
C LYS A 37 33.50 -16.29 3.67
N GLU A 38 32.91 -17.13 4.51
CA GLU A 38 32.72 -16.95 5.94
C GLU A 38 34.09 -16.85 6.61
N ASP A 39 34.26 -15.86 7.49
CA ASP A 39 35.25 -15.94 8.56
C ASP A 39 34.47 -16.08 9.88
N GLU A 40 34.49 -17.31 10.39
CA GLU A 40 34.15 -17.63 11.76
C GLU A 40 35.23 -17.09 12.71
N THR A 41 34.80 -16.41 13.77
CA THR A 41 35.39 -16.64 15.08
C THR A 41 34.27 -16.72 16.11
N ILE A 42 34.19 -17.91 16.69
CA ILE A 42 33.32 -18.37 17.77
C ILE A 42 33.68 -17.64 19.06
N ASP A 43 32.70 -17.24 19.85
CA ASP A 43 32.81 -17.50 21.29
C ASP A 43 31.46 -17.81 21.94
N THR A 44 31.52 -18.85 22.78
CA THR A 44 30.40 -19.63 23.29
C THR A 44 29.95 -19.07 24.62
N ALA A 45 28.65 -18.83 24.82
CA ALA A 45 28.08 -18.76 26.16
C ALA A 45 26.65 -19.32 26.14
N GLN A 46 26.52 -20.54 26.68
CA GLN A 46 25.26 -21.09 27.14
C GLN A 46 24.66 -20.15 28.20
N ASN A 47 23.39 -19.76 28.04
CA ASN A 47 22.54 -19.59 29.21
C ASN A 47 21.08 -19.83 28.84
N GLY A 48 20.51 -20.88 29.42
CA GLY A 48 19.07 -21.11 29.41
C GLY A 48 18.39 -20.02 30.22
N GLY A 49 17.40 -19.37 29.61
CA GLY A 49 16.58 -18.36 30.26
C GLY A 49 15.15 -18.49 29.76
N SER A 50 14.28 -18.95 30.65
CA SER A 50 12.82 -19.01 30.51
C SER A 50 12.27 -17.66 30.02
N PHE A 51 11.64 -17.62 28.85
CA PHE A 51 10.85 -16.46 28.40
C PHE A 51 9.43 -16.56 28.94
N ASN A 52 9.22 -16.06 30.16
CA ASN A 52 7.87 -15.75 30.65
C ASN A 52 7.74 -14.23 30.77
N ASN A 53 6.62 -13.74 30.22
CA ASN A 53 6.08 -12.38 30.28
C ASN A 53 6.69 -11.35 29.33
N VAL A 54 6.06 -11.19 28.16
CA VAL A 54 6.08 -9.90 27.45
C VAL A 54 4.69 -9.30 27.61
N ALA A 55 4.64 -8.20 28.36
CA ALA A 55 3.45 -7.39 28.53
C ALA A 55 3.01 -6.84 27.17
N GLU A 56 1.69 -6.81 26.92
CA GLU A 56 1.07 -5.97 25.90
C GLU A 56 1.60 -4.54 26.07
N THR A 57 2.53 -4.16 25.20
CA THR A 57 3.09 -2.82 25.21
C THR A 57 2.57 -2.13 23.97
N GLN A 58 1.65 -1.21 24.19
CA GLN A 58 1.12 -0.27 23.22
C GLN A 58 2.29 0.40 22.44
N PRO A 59 2.17 0.63 21.12
CA PRO A 59 3.26 1.24 20.35
C PRO A 59 3.74 2.53 21.00
N ALA A 60 5.06 2.68 21.08
CA ALA A 60 5.71 3.86 21.63
C ALA A 60 5.26 5.11 20.88
N ALA A 61 5.02 6.19 21.63
CA ALA A 61 4.79 7.52 21.06
C ALA A 61 5.91 7.90 20.08
N PRO A 62 5.63 8.68 19.02
CA PRO A 62 6.63 9.12 18.08
C PRO A 62 7.81 9.76 18.81
N ILE A 63 9.02 9.29 18.51
CA ILE A 63 10.25 9.87 19.08
C ILE A 63 10.40 11.27 18.48
N ASP A 64 10.36 12.28 19.35
CA ASP A 64 10.58 13.68 19.01
C ASP A 64 11.99 13.87 18.45
N GLY A 65 12.06 14.00 17.12
CA GLY A 65 13.29 14.05 16.34
C GLY A 65 13.01 14.66 14.98
N ASP A 66 12.82 15.98 14.96
CA ASP A 66 12.92 16.86 13.78
C ASP A 66 12.17 16.38 12.52
N TYR A 67 10.84 16.28 12.61
CA TYR A 67 9.98 16.06 11.44
C TYR A 67 9.86 17.36 10.62
N ILE A 68 10.70 17.54 9.59
CA ILE A 68 10.54 18.63 8.62
C ILE A 68 9.91 18.13 7.31
N SER A 69 8.58 18.29 7.30
CA SER A 69 7.71 18.96 6.32
C SER A 69 7.78 18.63 4.81
N ILE A 70 6.66 18.04 4.39
CA ILE A 70 5.75 18.45 3.29
C ILE A 70 6.43 19.05 2.05
N GLY A 71 6.63 18.18 1.06
CA GLY A 71 6.21 18.47 -0.29
C GLY A 71 5.49 17.22 -0.80
N GLY A 72 4.19 17.19 -1.06
CA GLY A 72 3.22 18.24 -1.29
C GLY A 72 1.81 17.66 -1.30
N GLY A 73 0.84 18.58 -1.25
CA GLY A 73 -0.53 18.32 -0.85
C GLY A 73 -0.67 18.65 0.63
N ARG A 74 -1.07 19.90 0.95
CA ARG A 74 -1.67 20.20 2.28
C ARG A 74 -2.77 19.17 2.52
N ASP A 75 -3.06 18.81 3.77
CA ASP A 75 -4.22 18.00 4.16
C ASP A 75 -5.44 18.38 3.30
N GLN A 76 -5.66 17.63 2.22
CA GLN A 76 -6.70 17.91 1.24
C GLN A 76 -7.89 17.06 1.65
N VAL A 77 -8.48 17.44 2.78
CA VAL A 77 -9.78 16.90 3.15
C VAL A 77 -10.79 17.44 2.14
N ARG A 78 -11.44 16.54 1.40
CA ARG A 78 -12.51 16.88 0.46
C ARG A 78 -13.81 16.30 0.93
N GLU A 79 -14.86 17.10 0.88
CA GLU A 79 -16.21 16.61 1.09
C GLU A 79 -16.76 16.09 -0.24
N ILE A 80 -17.12 14.81 -0.28
CA ILE A 80 -17.67 14.14 -1.46
C ILE A 80 -18.89 13.36 -1.01
N ASN A 81 -20.06 13.67 -1.57
CA ASN A 81 -21.34 13.06 -1.16
C ASN A 81 -21.59 13.14 0.36
N GLY A 82 -21.15 14.20 1.03
CA GLY A 82 -21.27 14.38 2.47
C GLY A 82 -20.26 13.59 3.32
N VAL A 83 -19.28 12.93 2.68
CA VAL A 83 -18.20 12.19 3.34
C VAL A 83 -16.90 12.99 3.26
N SER A 84 -16.26 13.17 4.41
CA SER A 84 -14.95 13.81 4.52
C SER A 84 -13.84 12.82 4.14
N VAL A 85 -13.17 13.05 3.02
CA VAL A 85 -12.11 12.18 2.48
C VAL A 85 -10.76 12.88 2.61
N ASP A 86 -9.84 12.29 3.38
CA ASP A 86 -8.44 12.72 3.42
C ASP A 86 -7.70 12.18 2.19
N VAL A 87 -7.62 13.03 1.16
CA VAL A 87 -6.92 12.69 -0.09
C VAL A 87 -5.43 12.41 0.14
N GLY A 88 -4.82 13.08 1.13
CA GLY A 88 -3.42 12.87 1.47
C GLY A 88 -3.19 11.48 2.04
N ALA A 89 -4.04 11.03 2.97
CA ALA A 89 -3.94 9.68 3.55
C ALA A 89 -4.06 8.61 2.47
N PHE A 90 -5.04 8.72 1.57
CA PHE A 90 -5.21 7.75 0.48
C PHE A 90 -4.08 7.79 -0.56
N ALA A 91 -3.52 8.97 -0.86
CA ALA A 91 -2.31 9.06 -1.68
C ALA A 91 -1.12 8.33 -1.03
N ARG A 92 -1.02 8.32 0.29
CA ARG A 92 0.01 7.54 1.00
C ARG A 92 -0.29 6.04 1.01
N ARG A 93 -1.57 5.64 1.10
CA ARG A 93 -1.98 4.23 0.94
C ARG A 93 -1.60 3.66 -0.42
N SER A 94 -1.71 4.45 -1.50
CA SER A 94 -1.26 3.97 -2.83
C SER A 94 0.25 3.73 -2.86
N TYR A 95 1.04 4.55 -2.15
CA TYR A 95 2.48 4.32 -2.00
C TYR A 95 2.77 3.03 -1.24
N GLU A 96 2.13 2.83 -0.09
CA GLU A 96 2.33 1.66 0.75
C GLU A 96 1.99 0.37 0.00
N LEU A 97 0.84 0.32 -0.67
CA LEU A 97 0.44 -0.82 -1.50
C LEU A 97 1.44 -1.08 -2.63
N CYS A 98 1.82 -0.05 -3.39
CA CYS A 98 2.67 -0.22 -4.57
C CYS A 98 4.12 -0.53 -4.22
N TYR A 99 4.74 0.28 -3.36
CA TYR A 99 6.20 0.28 -3.16
C TYR A 99 6.66 -0.46 -1.91
N LEU A 100 5.81 -0.59 -0.88
CA LEU A 100 6.17 -1.36 0.33
C LEU A 100 5.66 -2.80 0.23
N LEU A 101 4.48 -3.01 -0.35
CA LEU A 101 3.82 -4.31 -0.40
C LEU A 101 3.82 -4.96 -1.80
N GLY A 102 4.40 -4.30 -2.80
CA GLY A 102 4.58 -4.84 -4.15
C GLY A 102 3.29 -4.99 -4.97
N GLN A 103 2.19 -4.38 -4.54
CA GLN A 103 0.91 -4.41 -5.24
C GLN A 103 0.87 -3.27 -6.27
N THR A 104 1.52 -3.47 -7.42
CA THR A 104 1.65 -2.41 -8.43
C THR A 104 0.34 -2.07 -9.13
N SER A 105 -0.61 -3.01 -9.20
CA SER A 105 -1.93 -2.77 -9.78
C SER A 105 -2.93 -3.84 -9.37
N PHE A 106 -4.20 -3.47 -9.23
CA PHE A 106 -5.34 -4.38 -9.13
C PHE A 106 -6.61 -3.67 -9.61
N ALA A 107 -7.48 -4.38 -10.33
CA ALA A 107 -8.77 -3.82 -10.76
C ALA A 107 -9.87 -3.99 -9.70
N SER A 108 -9.64 -4.88 -8.73
CA SER A 108 -10.53 -5.16 -7.61
C SER A 108 -9.74 -5.65 -6.39
N PRO A 109 -10.21 -5.46 -5.14
CA PRO A 109 -9.45 -5.90 -3.97
C PRO A 109 -9.22 -7.42 -3.91
N SER A 110 -10.04 -8.22 -4.60
CA SER A 110 -9.85 -9.68 -4.70
C SER A 110 -8.62 -10.11 -5.50
N GLU A 111 -8.00 -9.19 -6.25
CA GLU A 111 -6.74 -9.46 -6.97
C GLU A 111 -5.50 -9.19 -6.12
N ILE A 112 -5.66 -8.54 -4.97
CA ILE A 112 -4.57 -8.31 -4.02
C ILE A 112 -4.13 -9.66 -3.45
N SER A 113 -2.82 -9.89 -3.37
CA SER A 113 -2.33 -11.10 -2.71
C SER A 113 -2.78 -11.14 -1.24
N LEU A 114 -3.25 -12.30 -0.77
CA LEU A 114 -3.78 -12.44 0.59
C LEU A 114 -2.76 -11.97 1.64
N ASP A 115 -1.50 -12.36 1.49
CA ASP A 115 -0.44 -11.97 2.42
C ASP A 115 -0.15 -10.46 2.38
N SER A 116 -0.23 -9.81 1.22
CA SER A 116 -0.10 -8.34 1.14
C SER A 116 -1.28 -7.63 1.80
N ALA A 117 -2.50 -8.13 1.62
CA ALA A 117 -3.69 -7.57 2.26
C ALA A 117 -3.61 -7.72 3.79
N VAL A 118 -3.27 -8.92 4.28
CA VAL A 118 -3.07 -9.17 5.71
C VAL A 118 -1.95 -8.31 6.27
N LEU A 119 -0.81 -8.20 5.59
CA LEU A 119 0.30 -7.37 6.04
C LEU A 119 -0.07 -5.88 6.09
N PHE A 120 -0.80 -5.40 5.09
CA PHE A 120 -1.34 -4.03 5.07
C PHE A 120 -2.21 -3.77 6.29
N ALA A 121 -3.22 -4.62 6.52
CA ALA A 121 -4.13 -4.49 7.65
C ALA A 121 -3.40 -4.62 8.99
N PHE A 122 -2.51 -5.59 9.12
CA PHE A 122 -1.71 -5.81 10.32
C PHE A 122 -0.90 -4.56 10.69
N CYS A 123 -0.23 -3.92 9.72
CA CYS A 123 0.54 -2.71 10.00
C CYS A 123 -0.36 -1.55 10.43
N HIS A 124 -1.53 -1.39 9.79
CA HIS A 124 -2.52 -0.35 10.10
C HIS A 124 -3.34 -0.59 11.38
N LEU A 125 -3.07 -1.67 12.12
CA LEU A 125 -3.52 -1.82 13.51
C LEU A 125 -2.63 -1.04 14.50
N TYR A 126 -1.36 -0.80 14.13
CA TYR A 126 -0.37 -0.21 15.04
C TYR A 126 0.15 1.16 14.61
N TYR A 127 0.06 1.45 13.31
CA TYR A 127 0.55 2.69 12.73
C TYR A 127 -0.47 3.25 11.76
N ASP A 128 -0.88 4.49 11.97
CA ASP A 128 -1.74 5.19 11.01
C ASP A 128 -1.02 5.45 9.68
N GLU A 129 0.31 5.42 9.65
CA GLU A 129 1.10 5.80 8.48
C GLU A 129 2.39 5.01 8.47
N LEU A 130 2.59 4.12 7.49
CA LEU A 130 3.71 3.15 7.56
C LEU A 130 5.08 3.81 7.42
N TRP A 131 5.14 4.98 6.79
CA TRP A 131 6.35 5.77 6.67
C TRP A 131 6.80 6.42 8.00
N THR A 132 5.93 6.42 9.02
CA THR A 132 6.24 6.92 10.38
C THR A 132 6.79 5.84 11.31
N ILE A 133 6.83 4.58 10.85
CA ILE A 133 7.34 3.46 11.65
C ILE A 133 8.80 3.76 12.07
N PRO A 134 9.14 3.60 13.37
CA PRO A 134 10.51 3.75 13.83
C PRO A 134 11.46 2.84 13.06
N ARG A 135 12.59 3.40 12.60
CA ARG A 135 13.61 2.65 11.84
C ARG A 135 14.46 1.71 12.69
N ASN A 136 14.21 1.65 13.99
CA ASN A 136 14.96 0.86 14.94
C ASN A 136 14.04 0.25 16.00
N GLY A 137 14.46 -0.89 16.52
CA GLY A 137 13.73 -1.66 17.52
C GLY A 137 13.20 -2.99 16.99
N ASN A 138 12.93 -3.90 17.91
CA ASN A 138 12.26 -5.17 17.62
C ASN A 138 10.98 -5.20 18.44
N LEU A 139 9.89 -4.71 17.85
CA LEU A 139 8.56 -4.85 18.44
C LEU A 139 7.89 -6.06 17.83
N LEU A 140 7.60 -7.07 18.65
CA LEU A 140 6.72 -8.16 18.25
C LEU A 140 5.27 -7.70 18.46
N CYS A 141 4.50 -7.73 17.39
CA CYS A 141 3.09 -7.39 17.39
C CYS A 141 2.24 -8.65 17.21
N THR A 142 1.02 -8.65 17.75
CA THR A 142 0.07 -9.76 17.61
C THR A 142 -1.35 -9.28 17.36
N ALA A 143 -2.05 -9.88 16.40
CA ALA A 143 -3.44 -9.54 16.08
C ALA A 143 -4.32 -10.80 15.98
N SER A 144 -5.60 -10.67 16.32
CA SER A 144 -6.61 -11.70 16.06
C SER A 144 -7.09 -11.65 14.61
N ALA A 145 -7.70 -12.74 14.13
CA ALA A 145 -8.33 -12.78 12.81
C ALA A 145 -9.46 -11.74 12.65
N ASP A 146 -10.21 -11.49 13.73
CA ASP A 146 -11.28 -10.48 13.72
C ASP A 146 -10.72 -9.07 13.53
N GLN A 147 -9.62 -8.72 14.22
CA GLN A 147 -8.97 -7.41 14.07
C GLN A 147 -8.46 -7.18 12.64
N ILE A 148 -7.86 -8.21 12.03
CA ILE A 148 -7.40 -8.13 10.64
C ILE A 148 -8.58 -8.01 9.68
N THR A 149 -9.64 -8.78 9.90
CA THR A 149 -10.85 -8.75 9.07
C THR A 149 -11.55 -7.39 9.13
N GLU A 150 -11.68 -6.83 10.33
CA GLU A 150 -12.26 -5.49 10.54
C GLU A 150 -11.42 -4.42 9.84
N LYS A 151 -10.10 -4.45 10.02
CA LYS A 151 -9.19 -3.49 9.38
C LYS A 151 -9.17 -3.62 7.86
N LEU A 152 -9.31 -4.83 7.31
CA LEU A 152 -9.47 -5.04 5.87
C LEU A 152 -10.81 -4.47 5.36
N ALA A 153 -11.89 -4.64 6.12
CA ALA A 153 -13.20 -4.08 5.75
C ALA A 153 -13.19 -2.54 5.76
N GLU A 154 -12.46 -1.92 6.70
CA GLU A 154 -12.26 -0.46 6.74
C GLU A 154 -11.67 0.08 5.44
N TYR A 155 -10.66 -0.60 4.89
CA TYR A 155 -9.96 -0.12 3.69
C TYR A 155 -10.52 -0.65 2.38
N PHE A 156 -11.08 -1.85 2.34
CA PHE A 156 -11.49 -2.53 1.10
C PHE A 156 -12.98 -2.88 1.05
N GLY A 157 -13.76 -2.43 2.03
CA GLY A 157 -15.21 -2.63 2.09
C GLY A 157 -15.59 -4.11 2.18
N ASP A 158 -16.57 -4.53 1.37
CA ASP A 158 -17.13 -5.89 1.41
C ASP A 158 -16.23 -6.97 0.80
N ALA A 159 -15.00 -6.62 0.38
CA ALA A 159 -14.04 -7.57 -0.14
C ALA A 159 -13.80 -8.73 0.84
N LYS A 160 -13.88 -9.97 0.33
CA LYS A 160 -13.74 -11.17 1.16
C LYS A 160 -12.31 -11.68 1.10
N PHE A 161 -11.62 -11.56 2.22
CA PHE A 161 -10.32 -12.17 2.46
C PHE A 161 -10.48 -13.31 3.47
N ASP A 162 -10.06 -14.51 3.10
CA ASP A 162 -9.96 -15.62 4.06
C ASP A 162 -8.62 -15.53 4.79
N VAL A 163 -8.58 -14.69 5.82
CA VAL A 163 -7.35 -14.31 6.52
C VAL A 163 -6.63 -15.51 7.16
N LEU A 164 -7.37 -16.58 7.48
CA LEU A 164 -6.82 -17.80 8.08
C LEU A 164 -5.93 -18.59 7.11
N LEU A 165 -6.02 -18.32 5.82
CA LEU A 165 -5.17 -18.92 4.78
C LEU A 165 -3.87 -18.16 4.56
N SER A 166 -3.66 -17.03 5.24
CA SER A 166 -2.42 -16.26 5.13
C SER A 166 -1.27 -17.01 5.78
N SER A 167 -0.08 -16.86 5.19
CA SER A 167 1.17 -17.40 5.72
C SER A 167 1.55 -16.81 7.08
N TYR A 168 1.00 -15.65 7.44
CA TYR A 168 1.22 -14.99 8.73
C TYR A 168 0.31 -15.51 9.86
N TYR A 169 -0.72 -16.29 9.53
CA TYR A 169 -1.61 -16.86 10.54
C TYR A 169 -1.02 -18.15 11.12
N SER A 170 -0.90 -18.19 12.44
CA SER A 170 -0.53 -19.40 13.17
C SER A 170 -1.78 -20.08 13.70
N SER A 171 -2.10 -21.27 13.18
CA SER A 171 -3.19 -22.10 13.70
C SER A 171 -2.90 -22.68 15.09
N HIS A 172 -1.65 -22.65 15.54
CA HIS A 172 -1.27 -23.09 16.88
C HIS A 172 -1.59 -22.05 17.96
N THR A 173 -1.28 -20.79 17.67
CA THR A 173 -1.49 -19.65 18.59
C THR A 173 -2.79 -18.90 18.29
N GLU A 174 -3.47 -19.26 17.21
CA GLU A 174 -4.69 -18.64 16.67
C GLU A 174 -4.55 -17.14 16.41
N LYS A 175 -3.34 -16.69 16.05
CA LYS A 175 -2.97 -15.28 15.93
C LYS A 175 -2.08 -15.04 14.72
N PHE A 176 -2.05 -13.78 14.31
CA PHE A 176 -1.01 -13.22 13.47
C PHE A 176 0.10 -12.70 14.37
N GLU A 177 1.35 -13.11 14.13
CA GLU A 177 2.51 -12.72 14.93
C GLU A 177 3.62 -12.25 14.00
N MET A 178 3.95 -10.96 14.06
CA MET A 178 4.93 -10.35 13.16
C MET A 178 5.77 -9.32 13.89
N PHE A 179 7.06 -9.26 13.54
CA PHE A 179 7.89 -8.13 13.94
C PHE A 179 7.47 -6.88 13.15
N ALA A 180 7.41 -5.73 13.83
CA ALA A 180 7.14 -4.45 13.18
C ALA A 180 8.16 -4.22 12.03
N PRO A 181 7.70 -3.88 10.82
CA PRO A 181 8.58 -3.73 9.66
C PRO A 181 9.35 -2.40 9.72
N THR A 182 10.42 -2.36 10.50
CA THR A 182 11.25 -1.16 10.72
C THR A 182 11.83 -0.56 9.44
N GLN A 183 11.91 -1.33 8.35
CA GLN A 183 12.35 -0.88 7.03
C GLN A 183 11.34 0.04 6.30
N TYR A 184 10.09 0.16 6.78
CA TYR A 184 9.08 1.00 6.13
C TYR A 184 9.19 2.48 6.50
N GLY A 185 9.83 2.81 7.62
CA GLY A 185 10.05 4.20 8.02
C GLY A 185 10.92 4.92 6.98
N MET A 186 10.35 5.84 6.20
CA MET A 186 11.08 6.58 5.15
C MET A 186 10.52 7.97 4.92
N ASN A 187 11.35 8.84 4.31
CA ASN A 187 10.86 10.15 3.90
C ASN A 187 10.10 10.00 2.58
N LEU A 188 8.87 10.49 2.54
CA LEU A 188 8.01 10.41 1.37
C LEU A 188 7.89 11.77 0.69
N PHE A 189 8.18 11.82 -0.62
CA PHE A 189 8.08 13.03 -1.43
C PHE A 189 7.08 12.79 -2.55
N TYR A 190 5.97 13.53 -2.57
CA TYR A 190 4.90 13.30 -3.54
C TYR A 190 4.14 14.57 -3.89
N ASN A 191 3.33 14.53 -4.94
CA ASN A 191 2.30 15.50 -5.25
C ASN A 191 1.01 14.74 -5.50
N VAL A 192 -0.09 15.22 -4.92
CA VAL A 192 -1.43 14.90 -5.43
C VAL A 192 -1.68 15.80 -6.63
N ASP A 193 -1.74 15.21 -7.82
CA ASP A 193 -1.87 15.93 -9.08
C ASP A 193 -3.31 16.41 -9.29
N SER A 194 -4.27 15.51 -9.10
CA SER A 194 -5.70 15.80 -9.10
C SER A 194 -6.44 14.78 -8.27
N ALA A 195 -7.67 15.14 -7.89
CA ALA A 195 -8.62 14.21 -7.33
C ALA A 195 -10.02 14.58 -7.83
N GLU A 196 -10.72 13.63 -8.42
CA GLU A 196 -11.96 13.87 -9.17
C GLU A 196 -12.92 12.69 -9.05
N THR A 197 -14.21 12.98 -9.11
CA THR A 197 -15.23 11.94 -9.28
C THR A 197 -15.26 11.55 -10.75
N ASP A 198 -15.21 10.26 -11.03
CA ASP A 198 -15.39 9.76 -12.40
C ASP A 198 -16.80 10.15 -12.89
N ALA A 199 -16.87 10.83 -14.04
CA ALA A 199 -18.12 11.33 -14.59
C ALA A 199 -19.15 10.22 -14.87
N ASN A 200 -18.74 8.95 -14.90
CA ASN A 200 -19.59 7.80 -15.19
C ASN A 200 -19.68 6.76 -14.05
N SER A 201 -19.06 7.00 -12.89
CA SER A 201 -19.13 6.08 -11.75
C SER A 201 -19.19 6.81 -10.40
N ASP A 202 -19.70 6.12 -9.36
CA ASP A 202 -19.68 6.62 -7.97
C ASP A 202 -18.27 6.59 -7.34
N ASN A 203 -17.23 6.49 -8.18
CA ASN A 203 -15.86 6.38 -7.74
C ASN A 203 -15.16 7.73 -7.74
N PHE A 204 -14.27 7.91 -6.77
CA PHE A 204 -13.41 9.06 -6.62
C PHE A 204 -11.95 8.64 -6.86
N MET A 205 -11.30 9.29 -7.82
CA MET A 205 -9.94 8.96 -8.26
C MET A 205 -8.95 9.93 -7.63
N ILE A 206 -7.81 9.40 -7.17
CA ILE A 206 -6.68 10.18 -6.65
C ILE A 206 -5.45 9.88 -7.50
N TYR A 207 -4.92 10.91 -8.16
CA TYR A 207 -3.73 10.84 -8.99
C TYR A 207 -2.54 11.37 -8.20
N THR A 208 -1.50 10.54 -8.07
CA THR A 208 -0.33 10.87 -7.26
C THR A 208 0.96 10.63 -8.03
N SER A 209 1.88 11.60 -7.98
CA SER A 209 3.24 11.47 -8.48
C SER A 209 4.22 11.40 -7.29
N PHE A 210 5.05 10.37 -7.24
CA PHE A 210 6.09 10.16 -6.21
C PHE A 210 7.46 10.52 -6.74
N TYR A 211 8.33 11.01 -5.86
CA TYR A 211 9.67 11.49 -6.21
C TYR A 211 10.73 10.86 -5.30
N LYS A 212 11.95 10.74 -5.83
CA LYS A 212 13.08 10.14 -5.11
C LYS A 212 13.56 10.99 -3.93
N ASP A 213 13.42 12.31 -4.02
CA ASP A 213 13.88 13.24 -3.01
C ASP A 213 13.03 14.52 -2.94
N SER A 214 13.37 15.39 -1.97
CA SER A 214 12.68 16.66 -1.73
C SER A 214 12.83 17.69 -2.85
N SER A 215 13.78 17.51 -3.78
CA SER A 215 13.91 18.39 -4.95
C SER A 215 12.79 18.17 -5.96
N LYS A 216 12.13 17.00 -5.92
CA LYS A 216 11.04 16.60 -6.82
C LYS A 216 11.38 16.71 -8.30
N LYS A 217 12.64 16.52 -8.65
CA LYS A 217 13.11 16.51 -10.05
C LYS A 217 13.05 15.12 -10.65
N ASP A 218 13.38 14.11 -9.85
CA ASP A 218 13.41 12.72 -10.30
C ASP A 218 12.13 12.00 -9.86
N LEU A 219 11.29 11.70 -10.85
CA LEU A 219 10.08 10.90 -10.67
C LEU A 219 10.46 9.48 -10.26
N LEU A 220 9.82 8.97 -9.21
CA LEU A 220 9.88 7.57 -8.80
C LEU A 220 8.82 6.74 -9.53
N GLY A 221 7.60 7.28 -9.64
CA GLY A 221 6.48 6.70 -10.37
C GLY A 221 5.18 7.43 -10.06
N ARG A 222 4.09 6.99 -10.67
CA ARG A 222 2.74 7.54 -10.49
C ARG A 222 1.77 6.47 -10.09
N THR A 223 0.72 6.85 -9.37
CA THR A 223 -0.40 5.95 -9.06
C THR A 223 -1.74 6.62 -9.30
N VAL A 224 -2.72 5.82 -9.70
CA VAL A 224 -4.14 6.18 -9.66
C VAL A 224 -4.83 5.25 -8.68
N LEU A 225 -5.38 5.81 -7.61
CA LEU A 225 -6.17 5.07 -6.62
C LEU A 225 -7.64 5.42 -6.79
N SER A 226 -8.47 4.41 -7.02
CA SER A 226 -9.94 4.58 -7.06
C SER A 226 -10.52 4.26 -5.70
N LEU A 227 -11.35 5.17 -5.19
CA LEU A 227 -12.14 4.99 -4.00
C LEU A 227 -13.61 4.87 -4.35
N LYS A 228 -14.35 4.04 -3.63
CA LYS A 228 -15.82 4.08 -3.58
C LYS A 228 -16.24 4.79 -2.31
N ILE A 229 -17.17 5.74 -2.45
CA ILE A 229 -17.74 6.47 -1.32
C ILE A 229 -19.16 5.99 -1.11
N SER A 230 -19.38 5.24 -0.05
CA SER A 230 -20.69 4.69 0.31
C SER A 230 -20.83 4.59 1.82
N ASP A 231 -22.05 4.76 2.32
CA ASP A 231 -22.41 4.55 3.73
C ASP A 231 -21.53 5.33 4.72
N GLY A 232 -21.09 6.53 4.34
CA GLY A 232 -20.27 7.40 5.20
C GLY A 232 -18.77 7.09 5.20
N ALA A 233 -18.31 6.13 4.38
CA ALA A 233 -16.91 5.70 4.33
C ALA A 233 -16.36 5.74 2.90
N ALA A 234 -15.04 5.92 2.79
CA ALA A 234 -14.29 5.78 1.55
C ALA A 234 -13.47 4.50 1.58
N THR A 235 -13.62 3.65 0.57
CA THR A 235 -12.95 2.34 0.48
C THR A 235 -12.19 2.22 -0.84
N ILE A 236 -11.02 1.57 -0.81
CA ILE A 236 -10.15 1.33 -1.95
C ILE A 236 -10.76 0.26 -2.85
N VAL A 237 -10.92 0.59 -4.14
CA VAL A 237 -11.50 -0.30 -5.16
C VAL A 237 -10.45 -0.81 -6.13
N SER A 238 -9.58 0.09 -6.60
CA SER A 238 -8.55 -0.26 -7.58
C SER A 238 -7.31 0.61 -7.41
N LEU A 239 -6.20 0.08 -7.90
CA LEU A 239 -4.92 0.76 -7.97
C LEU A 239 -4.30 0.48 -9.34
N SER A 240 -3.74 1.51 -9.96
CA SER A 240 -2.77 1.34 -11.05
C SER A 240 -1.52 2.15 -10.75
N SER A 241 -0.37 1.65 -11.19
CA SER A 241 0.91 2.32 -11.11
C SER A 241 1.53 2.43 -12.50
N GLU A 242 2.14 3.58 -12.78
CA GLU A 242 2.87 3.88 -14.02
C GLU A 242 4.29 4.33 -13.66
N TYR A 243 5.28 3.83 -14.42
CA TYR A 243 6.69 4.21 -14.31
C TYR A 243 7.11 5.14 -15.46
#